data_AF-A0A965MG88-F1
#
_entry.id   AF-A0A965MG88-F1
#
_cell.length_a   1.000
_cell.length_b   1.000
_cell.length_c   1.000
_cell.angle_alpha   90.00
_cell.angle_beta   90.00
_cell.angle_gamma   90.00
#
_symmetry.space_group_name_H-M   'P 1'
#
loop_
_entity.id
_entity.type
_entity.pdbx_description
1 polymer ?
#
loop_
_entity_poly.entity_id
_entity_poly.type
_entity_poly.pdbx_seq_one_letter_code
_entity_poly.pdbx_strand_id
1 'polypeptide(L)'
;MSLEPHRWAVVSTIKAPNKDILNFAAHYLSLGATHLYLFLDFPDPEAQEHLEKHAHIRVTHTAPDYWQARGRRPQTVERRQIENIKTAIEFARRDDIAWLGHFDNDEFLHVPSHANVGMRLTRLDNDVMCARALPVEYLVPEDPDYTGPDQFKRLATPFARRRQISMRAYPEFGAKVSGGFLSHQVGKSFFRIVPELMAPRIWVLSQGDIRQ
;
A
#
# COMPACT_ATOMS: atom_id res chain seq x y z
N MET A 1 23.89 -7.45 -12.62
CA MET A 1 23.57 -6.07 -12.19
C MET A 1 22.86 -6.19 -10.86
N SER A 2 23.51 -5.77 -9.76
CA SER A 2 22.85 -5.75 -8.45
C SER A 2 21.92 -4.56 -8.41
N LEU A 3 20.61 -4.82 -8.32
CA LEU A 3 19.60 -3.80 -8.03
C LEU A 3 20.05 -3.03 -6.79
N GLU A 4 20.15 -1.71 -6.90
CA GLU A 4 20.45 -0.86 -5.75
C GLU A 4 19.33 -1.00 -4.70
N PRO A 5 19.56 -1.64 -3.54
CA PRO A 5 18.50 -2.12 -2.65
C PRO A 5 17.64 -1.01 -2.02
N HIS A 6 18.05 0.25 -2.19
CA HIS A 6 17.38 1.45 -1.69
C HIS A 6 16.28 1.97 -2.61
N ARG A 7 16.22 1.50 -3.86
CA ARG A 7 15.21 1.91 -4.84
C ARG A 7 13.92 1.16 -4.59
N TRP A 8 12.86 1.89 -4.25
CA TRP A 8 11.54 1.33 -3.98
C TRP A 8 10.49 2.10 -4.78
N ALA A 9 9.40 1.40 -5.09
CA ALA A 9 8.27 1.96 -5.82
C ALA A 9 6.95 1.65 -5.13
N VAL A 10 5.90 2.33 -5.56
CA VAL A 10 4.52 2.07 -5.15
C VAL A 10 3.72 1.62 -6.35
N VAL A 11 2.86 0.63 -6.16
CA VAL A 11 1.78 0.27 -7.08
C VAL A 11 0.45 0.53 -6.41
N SER A 12 -0.48 1.12 -7.16
CA SER A 12 -1.86 1.31 -6.71
C SER A 12 -2.85 1.13 -7.86
N THR A 13 -4.01 0.56 -7.55
CA THR A 13 -5.17 0.52 -8.45
C THR A 13 -6.20 1.50 -7.93
N ILE A 14 -6.44 2.58 -8.68
CA ILE A 14 -7.08 3.78 -8.17
C ILE A 14 -8.38 4.07 -8.91
N LYS A 15 -9.43 4.32 -8.14
CA LYS A 15 -10.67 4.96 -8.57
C LYS A 15 -11.05 5.99 -7.52
N ALA A 16 -10.61 7.22 -7.71
CA ALA A 16 -10.79 8.33 -6.78
C ALA A 16 -10.89 9.66 -7.54
N PRO A 17 -11.37 10.75 -6.92
CA PRO A 17 -11.31 12.10 -7.50
C PRO A 17 -9.87 12.56 -7.75
N ASN A 18 -9.65 13.34 -8.82
CA ASN A 18 -8.34 13.89 -9.21
C ASN A 18 -7.48 14.37 -8.04
N LYS A 19 -8.03 15.21 -7.16
CA LYS A 19 -7.30 15.76 -5.99
C LYS A 19 -6.70 14.66 -5.10
N ASP A 20 -7.43 13.58 -4.85
CA ASP A 20 -6.97 12.50 -3.98
C ASP A 20 -5.87 11.68 -4.65
N ILE A 21 -5.95 11.49 -5.97
CA ILE A 21 -4.91 10.82 -6.77
C ILE A 21 -3.61 11.64 -6.72
N LEU A 22 -3.71 12.96 -6.93
CA LEU A 22 -2.55 13.86 -6.92
C LEU A 22 -1.92 13.95 -5.52
N ASN A 23 -2.74 13.99 -4.46
CA ASN A 23 -2.25 13.96 -3.07
C ASN A 23 -1.54 12.65 -2.75
N PHE A 24 -2.10 11.51 -3.15
CA PHE A 24 -1.47 10.20 -3.01
C PHE A 24 -0.09 10.18 -3.71
N ALA A 25 -0.05 10.63 -4.97
CA ALA A 25 1.20 10.66 -5.72
C ALA A 25 2.25 11.58 -5.07
N ALA A 26 1.86 12.80 -4.70
CA ALA A 26 2.74 13.77 -4.04
C ALA A 26 3.30 13.21 -2.72
N HIS A 27 2.47 12.53 -1.93
CA HIS A 27 2.88 11.94 -0.65
C HIS A 27 4.01 10.92 -0.84
N TYR A 28 3.81 9.91 -1.71
CA TYR A 28 4.81 8.87 -1.88
C TYR A 28 6.09 9.35 -2.56
N LEU A 29 5.99 10.32 -3.48
CA LEU A 29 7.17 11.01 -4.02
C LEU A 29 7.93 11.76 -2.92
N SER A 30 7.24 12.43 -1.99
CA SER A 30 7.88 13.14 -0.87
C SER A 30 8.60 12.21 0.09
N LEU A 31 8.16 10.95 0.20
CA LEU A 31 8.83 9.90 0.98
C LEU A 31 10.05 9.28 0.26
N GLY A 32 10.33 9.69 -0.97
CA GLY A 32 11.45 9.20 -1.76
C GLY A 32 11.16 7.91 -2.52
N ALA A 33 9.90 7.63 -2.87
CA ALA A 33 9.59 6.57 -3.84
C ALA A 33 10.26 6.90 -5.18
N THR A 34 11.02 5.96 -5.72
CA THR A 34 11.74 6.11 -6.99
C THR A 34 10.78 6.12 -8.18
N HIS A 35 9.72 5.30 -8.11
CA HIS A 35 8.66 5.25 -9.10
C HIS A 35 7.29 5.04 -8.47
N LEU A 36 6.26 5.57 -9.13
CA LEU A 36 4.86 5.25 -8.87
C LEU A 36 4.25 4.57 -10.11
N TYR A 37 3.70 3.38 -9.93
CA TYR A 37 2.95 2.63 -10.94
C TYR A 37 1.46 2.74 -10.65
N LEU A 38 0.79 3.69 -11.30
CA LEU A 38 -0.61 4.03 -11.01
C LEU A 38 -1.53 3.45 -12.07
N PHE A 39 -2.41 2.55 -11.65
CA PHE A 39 -3.41 1.93 -12.51
C PHE A 39 -4.75 2.62 -12.30
N LEU A 40 -5.15 3.47 -13.24
CA LEU A 40 -6.43 4.18 -13.16
C LEU A 40 -7.55 3.24 -13.60
N ASP A 41 -8.37 2.83 -12.64
CA ASP A 41 -9.51 1.91 -12.79
C ASP A 41 -10.82 2.60 -13.15
N PHE A 42 -10.73 3.91 -13.36
CA PHE A 42 -11.69 4.75 -14.07
C PHE A 42 -10.92 5.88 -14.76
N PRO A 43 -11.24 6.25 -16.01
CA PRO A 43 -10.57 7.36 -16.68
C PRO A 43 -10.78 8.69 -15.94
N ASP A 44 -9.68 9.41 -15.69
CA ASP A 44 -9.66 10.78 -15.17
C ASP A 44 -8.64 11.59 -16.01
N PRO A 45 -9.08 12.23 -17.11
CA PRO A 45 -8.19 12.93 -18.04
C PRO A 45 -7.38 14.05 -17.38
N GLU A 46 -7.94 14.71 -16.37
CA GLU A 46 -7.28 15.79 -15.64
C GLU A 46 -6.14 15.25 -14.79
N ALA A 47 -6.40 14.19 -14.00
CA ALA A 47 -5.34 13.52 -13.25
C ALA A 47 -4.25 12.98 -14.18
N GLN A 48 -4.63 12.40 -15.30
CA GLN A 48 -3.70 11.86 -16.30
C GLN A 48 -2.75 12.92 -16.84
N GLU A 49 -3.29 14.06 -17.27
CA GLU A 49 -2.49 15.15 -17.82
C GLU A 49 -1.41 15.62 -16.84
N HIS A 50 -1.74 15.68 -15.54
CA HIS A 50 -0.78 16.05 -14.50
C HIS A 50 0.24 14.95 -14.22
N LEU A 51 -0.21 13.69 -14.08
CA LEU A 51 0.64 12.57 -13.69
C LEU A 51 1.64 12.18 -14.78
N GLU A 52 1.22 12.16 -16.05
CA GLU A 52 2.06 11.75 -17.18
C GLU A 52 3.22 12.71 -17.46
N LYS A 53 3.13 13.96 -17.00
CA LYS A 53 4.22 14.95 -17.09
C LYS A 53 5.36 14.65 -16.11
N HIS A 54 5.16 13.77 -15.13
CA HIS A 54 6.15 13.49 -14.08
C HIS A 54 7.00 12.26 -14.40
N ALA A 55 8.32 12.43 -14.55
CA ALA A 55 9.23 11.36 -14.98
C ALA A 55 9.25 10.11 -14.07
N HIS A 56 8.91 10.27 -12.79
CA HIS A 56 8.85 9.17 -11.83
C HIS A 56 7.48 8.47 -11.74
N ILE A 57 6.48 8.92 -12.51
CA ILE A 57 5.14 8.32 -12.48
C ILE A 57 4.89 7.62 -13.80
N ARG A 58 4.41 6.38 -13.71
CA ARG A 58 3.89 5.64 -14.85
C ARG A 58 2.42 5.38 -14.63
N VAL A 59 1.60 6.02 -15.46
CA VAL A 59 0.16 5.81 -15.49
C VAL A 59 -0.17 4.65 -16.42
N THR A 60 -1.10 3.79 -16.02
CA THR A 60 -1.68 2.75 -16.87
C THR A 60 -3.19 2.84 -16.78
N HIS A 61 -3.82 3.10 -17.93
CA HIS A 61 -5.27 3.13 -18.02
C HIS A 61 -5.78 1.71 -18.07
N THR A 62 -6.68 1.37 -17.15
CA THR A 62 -7.31 0.05 -17.15
C THR A 62 -8.70 0.12 -17.78
N ALA A 63 -8.75 0.73 -18.96
CA ALA A 63 -9.92 0.82 -19.83
C ALA A 63 -10.31 -0.58 -20.37
N PRO A 64 -11.48 -0.73 -21.02
CA PRO A 64 -11.95 -2.05 -21.46
C PRO A 64 -10.93 -2.83 -22.31
N ASP A 65 -10.21 -2.16 -23.21
CA ASP A 65 -9.13 -2.71 -24.05
C ASP A 65 -7.97 -3.31 -23.22
N TYR A 66 -7.52 -2.64 -22.17
CA TYR A 66 -6.50 -3.13 -21.25
C TYR A 66 -6.89 -4.49 -20.65
N TRP A 67 -8.18 -4.67 -20.32
CA TRP A 67 -8.69 -5.92 -19.76
C TRP A 67 -8.99 -6.98 -20.81
N GLN A 68 -9.41 -6.58 -22.01
CA GLN A 68 -9.62 -7.51 -23.12
C GLN A 68 -8.31 -8.15 -23.57
N ALA A 69 -7.21 -7.37 -23.61
CA ALA A 69 -5.87 -7.92 -23.84
C ALA A 69 -5.43 -8.95 -22.78
N ARG A 70 -6.09 -8.96 -21.61
CA ARG A 70 -5.88 -9.90 -20.49
C ARG A 70 -7.02 -10.93 -20.38
N GLY A 71 -7.80 -11.10 -21.45
CA GLY A 71 -8.93 -12.03 -21.56
C GLY A 71 -10.26 -11.46 -21.08
N ARG A 72 -10.35 -10.97 -19.84
CA ARG A 72 -11.53 -10.25 -19.34
C ARG A 72 -11.21 -9.43 -18.11
N ARG A 73 -12.02 -8.40 -17.86
CA ARG A 73 -11.98 -7.62 -16.60
C ARG A 73 -12.42 -8.51 -15.43
N PRO A 74 -11.57 -8.72 -14.41
CA PRO A 74 -12.00 -9.41 -13.20
C PRO A 74 -13.14 -8.67 -12.50
N GLN A 75 -14.06 -9.42 -11.89
CA GLN A 75 -15.26 -8.86 -11.25
C GLN A 75 -14.93 -8.13 -9.94
N THR A 76 -13.97 -8.62 -9.18
CA THR A 76 -13.62 -8.05 -7.87
C THR A 76 -12.43 -7.09 -7.99
N VAL A 77 -12.36 -6.09 -7.09
CA VAL A 77 -11.24 -5.12 -7.07
C VAL A 77 -9.93 -5.83 -6.76
N GLU A 78 -9.93 -6.78 -5.83
CA GLU A 78 -8.74 -7.49 -5.36
C GLU A 78 -8.10 -8.29 -6.50
N ARG A 79 -8.92 -8.92 -7.36
CA ARG A 79 -8.40 -9.61 -8.55
C ARG A 79 -7.81 -8.65 -9.58
N ARG A 80 -8.40 -7.45 -9.73
CA ARG A 80 -7.83 -6.40 -10.59
C ARG A 80 -6.50 -5.90 -10.03
N GLN A 81 -6.41 -5.69 -8.72
CA GLN A 81 -5.16 -5.34 -8.03
C GLN A 81 -4.07 -6.39 -8.25
N ILE A 82 -4.39 -7.70 -8.16
CA ILE A 82 -3.43 -8.78 -8.44
C ILE A 82 -2.84 -8.67 -9.85
N GLU A 83 -3.69 -8.50 -10.87
CA GLU A 83 -3.22 -8.41 -12.26
C GLU A 83 -2.39 -7.14 -12.51
N ASN A 84 -2.77 -6.02 -11.88
CA ASN A 84 -2.03 -4.78 -11.95
C ASN A 84 -0.68 -4.87 -11.23
N ILE A 85 -0.61 -5.52 -10.06
CA ILE A 85 0.64 -5.80 -9.34
C ILE A 85 1.59 -6.65 -10.19
N LYS A 86 1.09 -7.68 -10.90
CA LYS A 86 1.92 -8.48 -11.83
C LYS A 86 2.56 -7.60 -12.91
N THR A 87 1.77 -6.70 -13.51
CA THR A 87 2.27 -5.74 -14.50
C THR A 87 3.28 -4.78 -13.87
N ALA A 88 3.01 -4.29 -12.65
CA ALA A 88 3.94 -3.42 -11.93
C ALA A 88 5.27 -4.09 -11.57
N ILE A 89 5.27 -5.40 -11.27
CA ILE A 89 6.50 -6.18 -11.05
C ILE A 89 7.37 -6.19 -12.32
N GLU A 90 6.75 -6.28 -13.50
CA GLU A 90 7.49 -6.22 -14.76
C GLU A 90 8.09 -4.82 -15.01
N PHE A 91 7.36 -3.75 -14.68
CA PHE A 91 7.90 -2.39 -14.73
C PHE A 91 9.04 -2.21 -13.73
N ALA A 92 8.84 -2.63 -12.48
CA ALA A 92 9.83 -2.55 -11.41
C ALA A 92 11.15 -3.24 -11.78
N ARG A 93 11.09 -4.40 -12.44
CA ARG A 93 12.29 -5.08 -12.96
C ARG A 93 13.03 -4.28 -14.03
N ARG A 94 12.32 -3.59 -14.92
CA ARG A 94 12.92 -2.76 -15.99
C ARG A 94 13.52 -1.47 -15.43
N ASP A 95 12.91 -0.92 -14.40
CA ASP A 95 13.27 0.37 -13.79
C ASP A 95 14.30 0.23 -12.63
N ASP A 96 14.88 -0.96 -12.47
CA ASP A 96 15.83 -1.31 -11.41
C ASP A 96 15.30 -1.00 -10.01
N ILE A 97 14.06 -1.41 -9.72
CA ILE A 97 13.40 -1.26 -8.42
C ILE A 97 13.59 -2.54 -7.60
N ALA A 98 14.10 -2.40 -6.38
CA ALA A 98 14.35 -3.51 -5.46
C ALA A 98 13.11 -3.88 -4.61
N TRP A 99 12.23 -2.92 -4.32
CA TRP A 99 11.06 -3.11 -3.47
C TRP A 99 9.81 -2.46 -4.05
N LEU A 100 8.68 -3.17 -4.01
CA LEU A 100 7.40 -2.68 -4.50
C LEU A 100 6.35 -2.72 -3.39
N GLY A 101 5.88 -1.55 -2.95
CA GLY A 101 4.78 -1.40 -2.00
C GLY A 101 3.42 -1.35 -2.68
N HIS A 102 2.44 -2.10 -2.19
CA HIS A 102 1.05 -2.00 -2.65
C HIS A 102 0.19 -1.26 -1.63
N PHE A 103 -0.41 -0.15 -2.07
CA PHE A 103 -1.23 0.74 -1.26
C PHE A 103 -2.50 1.13 -1.99
N ASP A 104 -3.61 1.20 -1.27
CA ASP A 104 -4.85 1.81 -1.78
C ASP A 104 -4.70 3.35 -1.78
N ASN A 105 -5.51 4.06 -2.57
CA ASN A 105 -5.37 5.51 -2.78
C ASN A 105 -5.55 6.34 -1.49
N ASP A 106 -6.29 5.81 -0.52
CA ASP A 106 -6.56 6.40 0.78
C ASP A 106 -5.55 5.99 1.86
N GLU A 107 -4.51 5.21 1.50
CA GLU A 107 -3.52 4.72 2.44
C GLU A 107 -2.20 5.45 2.30
N PHE A 108 -1.84 6.16 3.37
CA PHE A 108 -0.64 6.99 3.43
C PHE A 108 0.36 6.36 4.41
N LEU A 109 1.55 6.02 3.90
CA LEU A 109 2.62 5.51 4.74
C LEU A 109 3.10 6.62 5.70
N HIS A 110 3.03 6.38 7.00
CA HIS A 110 3.57 7.27 8.01
C HIS A 110 4.94 6.81 8.47
N VAL A 111 5.95 7.68 8.34
CA VAL A 111 7.30 7.47 8.88
C VAL A 111 7.77 8.71 9.63
N PRO A 112 8.64 8.57 10.64
CA PRO A 112 9.28 9.74 11.26
C PRO A 112 9.98 10.60 10.20
N SER A 113 9.99 11.93 10.37
CA SER A 113 10.54 12.88 9.37
C SER A 113 12.00 12.63 8.97
N HIS A 114 12.80 12.04 9.85
CA HIS A 114 14.21 11.69 9.61
C HIS A 114 14.40 10.28 9.01
N ALA A 115 13.32 9.54 8.80
CA ALA A 115 13.39 8.18 8.29
C ALA A 115 13.41 8.18 6.76
N ASN A 116 14.40 7.50 6.18
CA ASN A 116 14.38 7.16 4.76
C ASN A 116 13.82 5.74 4.58
N VAL A 117 12.73 5.60 3.81
CA VAL A 117 12.04 4.31 3.59
C VAL A 117 12.95 3.32 2.87
N GLY A 118 13.60 3.75 1.78
CA GLY A 118 14.54 2.92 1.03
C GLY A 118 15.66 2.36 1.90
N MET A 119 16.29 3.20 2.73
CA MET A 119 17.35 2.80 3.66
C MET A 119 16.86 1.87 4.79
N ARG A 120 15.56 1.86 5.12
CA ARG A 120 15.00 0.87 6.04
C ARG A 120 14.82 -0.46 5.35
N LEU A 121 14.34 -0.45 4.11
CA LEU A 121 14.16 -1.65 3.30
C LEU A 121 15.51 -2.32 2.95
N THR A 122 16.58 -1.54 2.75
CA THR A 122 17.94 -2.07 2.50
C THR A 122 18.53 -2.83 3.67
N ARG A 123 18.09 -2.54 4.90
CA ARG A 123 18.58 -3.19 6.12
C ARG A 123 17.99 -4.57 6.34
N LEU A 124 16.96 -4.93 5.57
CA LEU A 124 16.36 -6.25 5.63
C LEU A 124 17.28 -7.25 4.91
N ASP A 125 17.49 -8.41 5.54
CA ASP A 125 18.30 -9.49 5.01
C ASP A 125 17.83 -9.93 3.61
N ASN A 126 18.75 -10.47 2.82
CA ASN A 126 18.49 -10.79 1.41
C ASN A 126 17.41 -11.86 1.21
N ASP A 127 17.17 -12.71 2.21
CA ASP A 127 16.11 -13.74 2.23
C ASP A 127 14.75 -13.18 2.67
N VAL A 128 14.68 -11.95 3.17
CA VAL A 128 13.43 -11.26 3.50
C VAL A 128 12.74 -10.80 2.22
N MET A 129 11.70 -11.52 1.82
CA MET A 129 10.95 -11.25 0.59
C MET A 129 9.79 -10.26 0.77
N CYS A 130 9.39 -9.98 2.01
CA CYS A 130 8.25 -9.13 2.31
C CYS A 130 8.50 -8.31 3.57
N ALA A 131 8.20 -7.02 3.52
CA ALA A 131 8.16 -6.14 4.67
C ALA A 131 6.73 -5.61 4.85
N ARG A 132 6.31 -5.37 6.10
CA ARG A 132 4.97 -4.89 6.40
C ARG A 132 4.96 -3.52 7.07
N ALA A 133 4.14 -2.63 6.53
CA ALA A 133 3.69 -1.43 7.19
C ALA A 133 2.45 -1.76 8.04
N LEU A 134 2.56 -1.62 9.36
CA LEU A 134 1.45 -1.90 10.28
C LEU A 134 0.38 -0.81 10.20
N PRO A 135 -0.91 -1.16 10.33
CA PRO A 135 -1.99 -0.21 10.18
C PRO A 135 -2.05 0.77 11.36
N VAL A 136 -2.42 2.00 11.03
CA VAL A 136 -2.73 3.08 11.96
C VAL A 136 -4.05 3.67 11.48
N GLU A 137 -5.08 3.65 12.32
CA GLU A 137 -6.45 4.01 11.93
C GLU A 137 -6.86 5.31 12.58
N TYR A 138 -7.43 6.21 11.79
CA TYR A 138 -7.95 7.50 12.25
C TYR A 138 -9.09 7.30 13.25
N LEU A 139 -9.07 8.09 14.32
CA LEU A 139 -10.11 8.16 15.32
C LEU A 139 -10.96 9.38 15.02
N VAL A 140 -12.17 9.14 14.51
CA VAL A 140 -13.15 10.21 14.31
C VAL A 140 -13.51 10.78 15.68
N PRO A 141 -13.37 12.10 15.89
CA PRO A 141 -13.77 12.74 17.14
C PRO A 141 -15.27 12.53 17.40
N GLU A 142 -15.62 12.30 18.66
CA GLU A 142 -17.02 12.22 19.08
C GLU A 142 -17.69 13.60 19.04
N ASP A 143 -16.94 14.63 19.45
CA ASP A 143 -17.35 16.01 19.36
C ASP A 143 -17.10 16.54 17.93
N PRO A 144 -18.16 16.89 17.16
CA PRO A 144 -18.00 17.44 15.81
C PRO A 144 -17.28 18.80 15.79
N ASP A 145 -17.23 19.51 16.92
CA ASP A 145 -16.54 20.79 17.08
C ASP A 145 -15.09 20.62 17.59
N TYR A 146 -14.59 19.37 17.66
CA TYR A 146 -13.21 19.11 18.05
C TYR A 146 -12.21 19.76 17.08
N THR A 147 -11.45 20.72 17.59
CA THR A 147 -10.41 21.46 16.84
C THR A 147 -8.98 21.05 17.21
N GLY A 148 -8.84 19.98 18.01
CA GLY A 148 -7.54 19.45 18.38
C GLY A 148 -6.88 18.65 17.23
N PRO A 149 -5.68 18.11 17.46
CA PRO A 149 -4.98 17.33 16.44
C PRO A 149 -5.71 16.03 16.12
N ASP A 150 -5.64 15.61 14.86
CA ASP A 150 -6.11 14.30 14.42
C ASP A 150 -5.53 13.19 15.30
N GLN A 151 -6.40 12.32 15.78
CA GLN A 151 -6.02 11.22 16.65
C GLN A 151 -6.01 9.91 15.86
N PHE A 152 -5.06 9.04 16.18
CA PHE A 152 -4.92 7.75 15.52
C PHE A 152 -4.66 6.66 16.56
N LYS A 153 -5.26 5.49 16.34
CA LYS A 153 -4.93 4.28 17.09
C LYS A 153 -3.93 3.44 16.30
N ARG A 154 -2.97 2.87 17.01
CA ARG A 154 -2.01 1.90 16.48
C ARG A 154 -2.44 0.49 16.88
N LEU A 155 -2.27 -0.46 15.96
CA LEU A 155 -2.62 -1.84 16.25
C LEU A 155 -1.66 -2.41 17.31
N ALA A 156 -2.19 -2.76 18.48
CA ALA A 156 -1.38 -3.29 19.56
C ALA A 156 -0.78 -4.66 19.22
N THR A 157 0.47 -4.90 19.61
CA THR A 157 1.13 -6.21 19.48
C THR A 157 1.58 -6.60 20.89
N PRO A 158 1.24 -7.80 21.44
CA PRO A 158 0.69 -9.01 20.82
C PRO A 158 -0.86 -9.11 20.77
N PHE A 159 -1.38 -10.12 20.05
CA PHE A 159 -2.83 -10.32 19.82
C PHE A 159 -3.69 -10.39 21.09
N ALA A 160 -3.21 -11.06 22.14
CA ALA A 160 -3.94 -11.14 23.42
C ALA A 160 -4.26 -9.76 24.00
N ARG A 161 -3.33 -8.80 23.83
CA ARG A 161 -3.51 -7.41 24.25
C ARG A 161 -4.58 -6.70 23.42
N ARG A 162 -4.73 -7.03 22.13
CA ARG A 162 -5.77 -6.47 21.25
C ARG A 162 -7.16 -6.81 21.78
N ARG A 163 -7.40 -8.07 22.16
CA ARG A 163 -8.70 -8.51 22.70
C ARG A 163 -9.04 -7.81 24.01
N GLN A 164 -8.06 -7.66 24.91
CA GLN A 164 -8.26 -6.92 26.16
C GLN A 164 -8.60 -5.45 25.91
N ILE A 165 -7.89 -4.78 25.00
CA ILE A 165 -8.17 -3.40 24.60
C ILE A 165 -9.58 -3.29 24.03
N SER A 166 -9.95 -4.18 23.10
CA SER A 166 -11.29 -4.16 22.50
C SER A 166 -12.40 -4.30 23.52
N MET A 167 -12.33 -5.31 24.39
CA MET A 167 -13.37 -5.56 25.40
C MET A 167 -13.50 -4.40 26.39
N ARG A 168 -12.39 -3.70 26.69
CA ARG A 168 -12.38 -2.56 27.60
C ARG A 168 -12.88 -1.28 26.94
N ALA A 169 -12.43 -0.98 25.73
CA ALA A 169 -12.75 0.27 25.03
C ALA A 169 -14.13 0.23 24.36
N TYR A 170 -14.61 -0.97 24.01
CA TYR A 170 -15.86 -1.17 23.28
C TYR A 170 -16.69 -2.28 23.94
N PRO A 171 -17.40 -2.00 25.06
CA PRO A 171 -18.09 -3.04 25.83
C PRO A 171 -19.12 -3.85 25.02
N GLU A 172 -19.82 -3.20 24.08
CA GLU A 172 -20.89 -3.85 23.30
C GLU A 172 -20.38 -4.67 22.11
N PHE A 173 -19.31 -4.21 21.45
CA PHE A 173 -18.83 -4.80 20.19
C PHE A 173 -17.37 -5.27 20.24
N GLY A 174 -16.69 -5.15 21.38
CA GLY A 174 -15.29 -5.50 21.57
C GLY A 174 -14.97 -6.97 21.30
N ALA A 175 -15.96 -7.86 21.40
CA ALA A 175 -15.82 -9.26 21.00
C ALA A 175 -15.75 -9.46 19.47
N LYS A 176 -16.29 -8.50 18.70
CA LYS A 176 -16.36 -8.52 17.22
C LYS A 176 -15.27 -7.68 16.55
N VAL A 177 -14.68 -6.71 17.25
CA VAL A 177 -13.59 -5.87 16.73
C VAL A 177 -12.27 -6.22 17.43
N SER A 178 -11.21 -6.56 16.69
CA SER A 178 -9.90 -6.89 17.28
C SER A 178 -9.02 -5.63 17.40
N GLY A 179 -8.60 -5.28 18.62
CA GLY A 179 -7.89 -4.03 18.91
C GLY A 179 -8.71 -2.76 18.65
N GLY A 180 -10.02 -2.87 18.43
CA GLY A 180 -10.86 -1.76 17.99
C GLY A 180 -10.76 -1.40 16.52
N PHE A 181 -10.00 -2.14 15.70
CA PHE A 181 -9.79 -1.80 14.28
C PHE A 181 -10.92 -2.29 13.40
N LEU A 182 -11.37 -1.42 12.49
CA LEU A 182 -12.33 -1.74 11.43
C LEU A 182 -11.62 -2.05 10.10
N SER A 183 -10.44 -1.45 9.91
CA SER A 183 -9.58 -1.70 8.76
C SER A 183 -8.86 -3.06 8.83
N HIS A 184 -8.22 -3.43 7.72
CA HIS A 184 -7.50 -4.69 7.60
C HIS A 184 -6.29 -4.76 8.55
N GLN A 185 -6.25 -5.77 9.43
CA GLN A 185 -5.30 -5.85 10.53
C GLN A 185 -3.93 -6.45 10.17
N VAL A 186 -3.77 -6.96 8.94
CA VAL A 186 -2.50 -7.53 8.48
C VAL A 186 -1.49 -6.43 8.15
N GLY A 187 -1.96 -5.24 7.77
CA GLY A 187 -1.14 -4.13 7.26
C GLY A 187 -0.91 -4.19 5.76
N LYS A 188 -0.07 -3.27 5.25
CA LYS A 188 0.30 -3.16 3.84
C LYS A 188 1.70 -3.70 3.60
N SER A 189 1.91 -4.25 2.41
CA SER A 189 3.10 -5.05 2.11
C SER A 189 3.98 -4.36 1.10
N PHE A 190 5.29 -4.41 1.35
CA PHE A 190 6.35 -4.24 0.37
C PHE A 190 6.86 -5.61 -0.02
N PHE A 191 6.96 -5.87 -1.31
CA PHE A 191 7.50 -7.11 -1.86
C PHE A 191 8.87 -6.84 -2.45
N ARG A 192 9.84 -7.71 -2.16
CA ARG A 192 11.16 -7.64 -2.78
C ARG A 192 11.03 -8.10 -4.23
N ILE A 193 11.52 -7.30 -5.16
CA ILE A 193 11.58 -7.64 -6.57
C ILE A 193 12.81 -8.51 -6.79
N VAL A 194 12.57 -9.74 -7.26
CA VAL A 194 13.62 -10.68 -7.62
C VAL A 194 13.64 -10.92 -9.13
N PRO A 195 14.82 -11.20 -9.71
CA PRO A 195 14.97 -11.46 -11.14
C PRO A 195 14.11 -12.63 -11.66
N GLU A 196 13.83 -13.60 -10.81
CA GLU A 196 13.06 -14.81 -11.15
C GLU A 196 11.59 -14.68 -10.72
N LEU A 197 10.69 -15.36 -11.45
CA LEU A 197 9.25 -15.22 -11.30
C LEU A 197 8.74 -15.86 -9.98
N MET A 198 8.79 -15.13 -8.87
CA MET A 198 7.84 -15.39 -7.80
C MET A 198 6.46 -14.91 -8.26
N ALA A 199 5.53 -15.85 -8.48
CA ALA A 199 4.14 -15.50 -8.74
C ALA A 199 3.61 -14.69 -7.55
N PRO A 200 3.15 -13.44 -7.74
CA PRO A 200 2.60 -12.65 -6.65
C PRO A 200 1.33 -13.33 -6.13
N ARG A 201 1.41 -13.88 -4.93
CA ARG A 201 0.24 -14.22 -4.11
C ARG A 201 -0.05 -13.00 -3.26
N ILE A 202 -1.30 -12.55 -3.20
CA ILE A 202 -1.73 -11.75 -2.04
C ILE A 202 -1.57 -12.69 -0.84
N TRP A 203 -0.50 -12.49 -0.08
CA TRP A 203 -0.28 -13.27 1.12
C TRP A 203 -1.20 -12.75 2.21
N VAL A 204 -2.31 -13.46 2.44
CA VAL A 204 -2.85 -13.57 3.80
C VAL A 204 -1.88 -14.47 4.55
N LEU A 205 -0.80 -13.89 5.09
CA LEU A 205 0.12 -14.64 5.96
C LEU A 205 -0.66 -15.03 7.22
N SER A 206 -0.91 -16.33 7.39
CA SER A 206 -1.23 -16.89 8.70
C SER A 206 -0.02 -16.70 9.62
N GLN A 207 -0.25 -16.62 10.93
CA GLN A 207 0.75 -16.17 11.92
C GLN A 207 2.03 -17.03 12.02
N GLY A 208 2.16 -18.11 11.26
CA GLY A 208 3.25 -19.08 11.37
C GLY A 208 4.60 -18.66 10.76
N ASP A 209 4.60 -17.74 9.78
CA ASP A 209 5.79 -17.47 8.96
C ASP A 209 6.54 -16.17 9.33
N ILE A 210 6.31 -15.64 10.53
CA ILE A 210 6.84 -14.33 10.96
C ILE A 210 8.10 -14.52 11.81
N ARG A 211 9.27 -14.15 11.26
CA ARG A 211 10.38 -13.65 12.08
C ARG A 211 10.22 -12.13 12.19
N GLN A 212 10.27 -11.62 13.42
CA GLN A 212 10.07 -10.21 13.77
C GLN A 212 11.29 -9.37 13.46
#